data_AF-A0A851GIB6-F1
#
_entry.id   AF-A0A851GIB6-F1
#
_cell.length_a   1.000
_cell.length_b   1.000
_cell.length_c   1.000
_cell.angle_alpha   90.00
_cell.angle_beta   90.00
_cell.angle_gamma   90.00
#
_symmetry.space_group_name_H-M   'P 1'
#
loop_
_entity.id
_entity.type
_entity.pdbx_description
1 polymer ?
#
loop_
_entity_poly.entity_id
_entity_poly.type
_entity_poly.pdbx_seq_one_letter_code
_entity_poly.pdbx_strand_id
1 'polypeptide(L)'
;MVPLQQGHSAPHLEDGMLDSWEDKYGLTRTANDAAGNPDGDAYSNVEEYRRGLHPGQSDFVFVINAEGNFFLLDTGGEFIDADIDGIPNWWERKHTGNNTAMSASQDQDNDGQDNLAEYIAGLNPRDASSVFKIETLESEDAPQGSMTVRWQSQPGRIYYLHITETLTDMSGPADYTVEGDGTLKTIQVPKSGRKALFCRVSVQMAERE
;
A
#
# COMPACT_ATOMS: atom_id res chain seq x y z
N MET A 1 28.25 -42.83 -11.54
CA MET A 1 26.97 -42.81 -10.80
C MET A 1 27.06 -41.67 -9.82
N VAL A 2 26.38 -40.57 -10.11
CA VAL A 2 26.24 -39.43 -9.18
C VAL A 2 24.89 -39.64 -8.49
N PRO A 3 24.79 -39.61 -7.15
CA PRO A 3 23.50 -39.73 -6.49
C PRO A 3 22.71 -38.44 -6.71
N LEU A 4 21.46 -38.59 -7.14
CA LEU A 4 20.47 -37.53 -7.21
C LEU A 4 20.21 -36.99 -5.79
N GLN A 5 20.39 -35.69 -5.57
CA GLN A 5 19.84 -34.98 -4.42
C GLN A 5 18.31 -35.08 -4.47
N GLN A 6 17.75 -35.94 -3.61
CA GLN A 6 16.35 -35.91 -3.18
C GLN A 6 16.16 -34.54 -2.47
N GLY A 7 15.31 -33.64 -2.94
CA GLY A 7 13.85 -33.77 -2.94
C GLY A 7 13.35 -32.90 -1.79
N HIS A 8 12.87 -31.69 -2.11
CA HIS A 8 12.29 -30.75 -1.15
C HIS A 8 11.24 -31.46 -0.29
N SER A 9 11.50 -31.55 1.02
CA SER A 9 10.57 -32.13 1.98
C SER A 9 9.21 -31.41 1.89
N ALA A 10 8.13 -32.18 1.88
CA ALA A 10 6.76 -31.67 1.95
C ALA A 10 6.61 -30.72 3.15
N PRO A 11 5.67 -29.75 3.10
CA PRO A 11 5.42 -28.88 4.25
C PRO A 11 5.02 -29.73 5.45
N HIS A 12 5.75 -29.59 6.55
CA HIS A 12 5.31 -30.09 7.84
C HIS A 12 4.11 -29.25 8.28
N LEU A 13 3.05 -29.92 8.73
CA LEU A 13 1.79 -29.33 9.21
C LEU A 13 1.37 -30.06 10.49
N GLU A 14 2.32 -30.40 11.37
CA GLU A 14 2.03 -31.21 12.56
C GLU A 14 1.03 -30.53 13.51
N ASP A 15 0.99 -29.19 13.53
CA ASP A 15 0.05 -28.39 14.31
C ASP A 15 -0.90 -27.50 13.48
N GLY A 16 -0.84 -27.65 12.15
CA GLY A 16 -1.68 -26.89 11.21
C GLY A 16 -1.08 -25.56 10.74
N MET A 17 0.20 -25.29 11.02
CA MET A 17 0.97 -24.17 10.46
C MET A 17 2.11 -24.68 9.56
N LEU A 18 2.55 -23.87 8.61
CA LEU A 18 3.66 -24.21 7.71
C LEU A 18 5.01 -23.89 8.35
N ASP A 19 5.98 -24.80 8.26
CA ASP A 19 7.39 -24.56 8.66
C ASP A 19 7.94 -23.23 8.12
N SER A 20 7.62 -22.89 6.87
CA SER A 20 8.10 -21.66 6.23
C SER A 20 7.49 -20.39 6.83
N TRP A 21 6.28 -20.51 7.39
CA TRP A 21 5.62 -19.42 8.10
C TRP A 21 6.17 -19.29 9.52
N GLU A 22 6.39 -20.42 10.21
CA GLU A 22 7.04 -20.44 11.51
C GLU A 22 8.46 -19.87 11.45
N ASP A 23 9.24 -20.25 10.43
CA ASP A 23 10.55 -19.67 10.13
C ASP A 23 10.53 -18.17 9.95
N LYS A 24 9.52 -17.68 9.21
CA LYS A 24 9.38 -16.26 8.91
C LYS A 24 9.17 -15.44 10.16
N TYR A 25 8.43 -15.97 11.14
CA TYR A 25 8.04 -15.25 12.35
C TYR A 25 8.76 -15.73 13.62
N GLY A 26 9.83 -16.53 13.47
CA GLY A 26 10.69 -16.94 14.57
C GLY A 26 10.06 -17.96 15.54
N LEU A 27 9.00 -18.64 15.11
CA LEU A 27 8.42 -19.76 15.83
C LEU A 27 9.23 -21.05 15.59
N THR A 28 9.00 -22.05 16.42
CA THR A 28 9.81 -23.28 16.37
C THR A 28 9.10 -24.35 15.55
N ARG A 29 9.61 -24.66 14.35
CA ARG A 29 9.08 -25.67 13.39
C ARG A 29 8.61 -27.01 13.96
N THR A 30 9.21 -27.45 15.06
CA THR A 30 8.92 -28.76 15.69
C THR A 30 8.16 -28.62 17.00
N ALA A 31 7.80 -27.41 17.40
CA ALA A 31 6.96 -27.16 18.56
C ALA A 31 5.52 -27.12 18.09
N ASN A 32 4.62 -27.82 18.79
CA ASN A 32 3.20 -27.63 18.60
C ASN A 32 2.77 -26.39 19.39
N ASP A 33 3.02 -25.22 18.81
CA ASP A 33 2.73 -23.91 19.40
C ASP A 33 1.58 -23.18 18.71
N ALA A 34 0.82 -23.86 17.84
CA ALA A 34 -0.39 -23.37 17.18
C ALA A 34 -1.41 -22.64 18.10
N ALA A 35 -1.52 -23.04 19.37
CA ALA A 35 -2.40 -22.41 20.36
C ALA A 35 -1.72 -21.31 21.18
N GLY A 36 -0.44 -21.04 20.91
CA GLY A 36 0.32 -19.96 21.48
C GLY A 36 -0.24 -18.61 21.06
N ASN A 37 0.03 -17.62 21.90
CA ASN A 37 -0.31 -16.23 21.67
C ASN A 37 0.84 -15.37 22.22
N PRO A 38 1.96 -15.27 21.46
CA PRO A 38 3.18 -14.60 21.92
C PRO A 38 3.01 -13.10 22.17
N ASP A 39 2.12 -12.42 21.46
CA ASP A 39 1.85 -10.98 21.65
C ASP A 39 0.69 -10.65 22.60
N GLY A 40 -0.08 -11.68 23.01
CA GLY A 40 -1.15 -11.57 23.99
C GLY A 40 -2.44 -10.97 23.44
N ASP A 41 -2.64 -11.00 22.12
CA ASP A 41 -3.82 -10.45 21.48
C ASP A 41 -5.01 -11.44 21.41
N ALA A 42 -5.99 -11.25 20.54
CA ALA A 42 -7.16 -12.13 20.47
C ALA A 42 -6.95 -13.36 19.56
N TYR A 43 -5.80 -13.47 18.91
CA TYR A 43 -5.48 -14.48 17.94
C TYR A 43 -4.40 -15.43 18.46
N SER A 44 -4.57 -16.71 18.14
CA SER A 44 -3.51 -17.71 18.30
C SER A 44 -2.65 -17.82 17.05
N ASN A 45 -1.42 -18.34 17.17
CA ASN A 45 -0.49 -18.54 16.06
C ASN A 45 -1.18 -19.15 14.82
N VAL A 46 -2.04 -20.16 15.01
CA VAL A 46 -2.73 -20.83 13.89
C VAL A 46 -3.86 -20.00 13.27
N GLU A 47 -4.53 -19.15 14.05
CA GLU A 47 -5.52 -18.22 13.54
C GLU A 47 -4.87 -17.12 12.73
N GLU A 48 -3.72 -16.63 13.21
CA GLU A 48 -2.91 -15.66 12.50
C GLU A 48 -2.31 -16.24 11.22
N TYR A 49 -1.83 -17.48 11.26
CA TYR A 49 -1.40 -18.21 10.06
C TYR A 49 -2.51 -18.24 8.99
N ARG A 50 -3.74 -18.59 9.40
CA ARG A 50 -4.90 -18.66 8.49
C ARG A 50 -5.34 -17.29 7.95
N ARG A 51 -5.06 -16.22 8.70
CA ARG A 51 -5.44 -14.84 8.36
C ARG A 51 -4.31 -14.04 7.70
N GLY A 52 -3.07 -14.54 7.72
CA GLY A 52 -1.89 -13.83 7.25
C GLY A 52 -1.36 -12.78 8.24
N LEU A 53 -1.70 -12.90 9.52
CA LEU A 53 -1.30 -11.99 10.61
C LEU A 53 0.08 -12.40 11.19
N HIS A 54 0.55 -11.73 12.25
CA HIS A 54 1.92 -11.89 12.77
C HIS A 54 1.93 -12.25 14.26
N PRO A 55 2.43 -13.44 14.66
CA PRO A 55 2.27 -14.00 16.01
C PRO A 55 2.98 -13.29 17.15
N GLY A 56 3.92 -12.40 16.83
CA GLY A 56 4.58 -11.53 17.80
C GLY A 56 4.15 -10.06 17.75
N GLN A 57 3.01 -9.73 17.13
CA GLN A 57 2.54 -8.35 16.97
C GLN A 57 1.02 -8.21 17.15
N SER A 58 0.63 -7.56 18.25
CA SER A 58 -0.78 -7.33 18.59
C SER A 58 -1.54 -6.53 17.52
N ASP A 59 -2.64 -7.09 17.02
CA ASP A 59 -3.47 -6.53 15.96
C ASP A 59 -4.51 -5.47 16.42
N PHE A 60 -4.40 -5.00 17.66
CA PHE A 60 -5.32 -4.04 18.26
C PHE A 60 -4.81 -2.60 18.24
N VAL A 61 -5.71 -1.66 17.94
CA VAL A 61 -5.50 -0.23 18.14
C VAL A 61 -6.39 0.27 19.27
N PHE A 62 -5.83 1.14 20.10
CA PHE A 62 -6.55 1.85 21.15
C PHE A 62 -7.26 3.07 20.56
N VAL A 63 -8.60 3.08 20.62
CA VAL A 63 -9.41 4.20 20.16
C VAL A 63 -10.15 4.83 21.33
N ILE A 64 -10.09 6.16 21.42
CA ILE A 64 -10.88 6.96 22.37
C ILE A 64 -11.96 7.66 21.58
N ASN A 65 -13.23 7.45 21.95
CA ASN A 65 -14.33 8.18 21.32
C ASN A 65 -14.44 9.62 21.86
N ALA A 66 -15.30 10.44 21.25
CA ALA A 66 -15.49 11.83 21.66
C ALA A 66 -16.01 11.99 23.11
N GLU A 67 -16.57 10.94 23.69
CA GLU A 67 -17.02 10.90 25.09
C GLU A 67 -15.95 10.38 26.07
N GLY A 68 -14.75 10.04 25.61
CA GLY A 68 -13.65 9.53 26.44
C GLY A 68 -13.73 8.04 26.78
N ASN A 69 -14.64 7.29 26.13
CA ASN A 69 -14.69 5.84 26.28
C ASN A 69 -13.54 5.18 25.54
N PHE A 70 -13.01 4.14 26.15
CA PHE A 70 -11.88 3.37 25.64
C PHE A 70 -12.38 2.12 24.92
N PHE A 71 -12.00 1.97 23.65
CA PHE A 71 -12.30 0.79 22.85
C PHE A 71 -11.01 0.15 22.34
N LEU A 72 -10.97 -1.18 22.42
CA LEU A 72 -10.02 -2.00 21.68
C LEU A 72 -10.63 -2.30 20.33
N LEU A 73 -10.06 -1.72 19.27
CA LEU A 73 -10.44 -2.06 17.90
C LEU A 73 -9.46 -3.10 17.39
N ASP A 74 -9.99 -4.27 17.05
CA ASP A 74 -9.26 -5.27 16.27
C ASP A 74 -9.12 -4.76 14.83
N THR A 75 -7.90 -4.39 14.46
CA THR A 75 -7.61 -3.85 13.13
C THR A 75 -7.10 -4.92 12.17
N GLY A 76 -6.94 -6.16 12.62
CA GLY A 76 -6.24 -7.20 11.85
C GLY A 76 -4.84 -6.74 11.39
N GLY A 77 -4.17 -5.90 12.19
CA GLY A 77 -2.82 -5.42 11.90
C GLY A 77 -2.70 -4.38 10.78
N GLU A 78 -3.82 -3.88 10.24
CA GLU A 78 -3.80 -2.95 9.08
C GLU A 78 -3.14 -1.59 9.40
N PHE A 79 -3.06 -1.20 10.67
CA PHE A 79 -2.55 0.12 11.10
C PHE A 79 -1.31 0.06 12.00
N ILE A 80 -0.73 -1.12 12.22
CA ILE A 80 0.51 -1.22 12.98
C ILE A 80 1.66 -0.77 12.08
N ASP A 81 2.50 0.09 12.62
CA ASP A 81 3.72 0.63 12.03
C ASP A 81 4.81 0.52 13.11
N ALA A 82 5.67 -0.50 13.00
CA ALA A 82 6.57 -0.91 14.07
C ALA A 82 7.78 0.02 14.24
N ASP A 83 8.22 0.68 13.18
CA ASP A 83 9.29 1.67 13.22
C ASP A 83 8.81 3.13 13.13
N ILE A 84 7.49 3.33 13.02
CA ILE A 84 6.79 4.62 13.13
C ILE A 84 7.23 5.58 12.02
N ASP A 85 7.36 5.06 10.80
CA ASP A 85 7.80 5.83 9.65
C ASP A 85 6.66 6.27 8.71
N GLY A 86 5.43 5.82 8.99
CA GLY A 86 4.21 6.11 8.24
C GLY A 86 3.81 4.99 7.27
N ILE A 87 4.58 3.92 7.17
CA ILE A 87 4.25 2.73 6.38
C ILE A 87 3.77 1.60 7.30
N PRO A 88 2.60 1.00 7.04
CA PRO A 88 2.14 -0.12 7.85
C PRO A 88 2.95 -1.40 7.63
N ASN A 89 3.14 -2.16 8.71
CA ASN A 89 3.80 -3.47 8.75
C ASN A 89 3.31 -4.45 7.68
N TRP A 90 2.00 -4.47 7.40
CA TRP A 90 1.44 -5.39 6.40
C TRP A 90 1.99 -5.11 5.01
N TRP A 91 2.20 -3.83 4.68
CA TRP A 91 2.73 -3.42 3.38
C TRP A 91 4.20 -3.78 3.29
N GLU A 92 4.98 -3.47 4.33
CA GLU A 92 6.39 -3.87 4.38
C GLU A 92 6.57 -5.39 4.32
N ARG A 93 5.76 -6.16 5.06
CA ARG A 93 5.79 -7.63 5.03
C ARG A 93 5.43 -8.19 3.67
N LYS A 94 4.51 -7.54 2.96
CA LYS A 94 4.12 -7.97 1.62
C LYS A 94 5.30 -7.87 0.65
N HIS A 95 6.15 -6.86 0.80
CA HIS A 95 7.27 -6.63 -0.13
C HIS A 95 8.62 -7.18 0.35
N THR A 96 8.84 -7.30 1.66
CA THR A 96 10.13 -7.75 2.25
C THR A 96 10.03 -8.98 3.14
N GLY A 97 8.84 -9.26 3.69
CA GLY A 97 8.66 -10.25 4.76
C GLY A 97 9.02 -9.77 6.16
N ASN A 98 9.40 -8.50 6.33
CA ASN A 98 9.81 -7.86 7.58
C ASN A 98 8.95 -6.60 7.83
N ASN A 99 8.83 -6.18 9.10
CA ASN A 99 7.97 -5.09 9.56
C ASN A 99 8.69 -3.74 9.78
N THR A 100 9.96 -3.62 9.39
CA THR A 100 10.77 -2.40 9.58
C THR A 100 11.88 -2.31 8.51
N ALA A 101 11.68 -2.97 7.37
CA ALA A 101 12.74 -3.14 6.38
C ALA A 101 12.64 -2.13 5.23
N MET A 102 11.55 -1.38 5.13
CA MET A 102 11.33 -0.37 4.11
C MET A 102 11.15 0.99 4.76
N SER A 103 12.25 1.71 4.95
CA SER A 103 12.15 3.08 5.44
C SER A 103 11.35 3.95 4.47
N ALA A 104 10.38 4.68 4.98
CA ALA A 104 9.50 5.60 4.27
C ALA A 104 10.22 6.56 3.32
N SER A 105 11.43 7.01 3.69
CA SER A 105 12.24 7.97 2.93
C SER A 105 13.22 7.34 1.94
N GLN A 106 13.29 6.02 1.87
CA GLN A 106 14.16 5.31 0.94
C GLN A 106 13.42 5.01 -0.36
N ASP A 107 14.19 5.06 -1.45
CA ASP A 107 13.78 4.62 -2.78
C ASP A 107 14.38 3.23 -3.01
N GLN A 108 13.54 2.20 -2.90
CA GLN A 108 13.97 0.82 -2.78
C GLN A 108 14.40 0.20 -4.12
N ASP A 109 13.86 0.67 -5.23
CA ASP A 109 14.18 0.20 -6.59
C ASP A 109 14.88 1.25 -7.47
N ASN A 110 15.13 2.45 -6.93
CA ASN A 110 15.85 3.56 -7.54
C ASN A 110 15.12 4.20 -8.72
N ASP A 111 13.79 4.31 -8.64
CA ASP A 111 12.94 4.93 -9.66
C ASP A 111 12.65 6.42 -9.44
N GLY A 112 13.08 6.96 -8.29
CA GLY A 112 12.91 8.34 -7.87
C GLY A 112 11.70 8.60 -6.98
N GLN A 113 10.90 7.58 -6.63
CA GLN A 113 9.86 7.65 -5.61
C GLN A 113 10.32 6.96 -4.33
N ASP A 114 9.99 7.53 -3.19
CA ASP A 114 10.24 6.88 -1.90
C ASP A 114 9.12 5.88 -1.56
N ASN A 115 9.43 4.95 -0.65
CA ASN A 115 8.52 3.88 -0.24
C ASN A 115 7.18 4.42 0.26
N LEU A 116 7.16 5.59 0.91
CA LEU A 116 5.92 6.20 1.41
C LEU A 116 5.04 6.70 0.26
N ALA A 117 5.63 7.37 -0.73
CA ALA A 117 4.92 7.79 -1.93
C ALA A 117 4.35 6.59 -2.68
N GLU A 118 5.12 5.51 -2.78
CA GLU A 118 4.68 4.27 -3.43
C GLU A 118 3.55 3.57 -2.66
N TYR A 119 3.63 3.52 -1.33
CA TYR A 119 2.56 3.01 -0.48
C TYR A 119 1.24 3.78 -0.73
N ILE A 120 1.30 5.12 -0.67
CA ILE A 120 0.14 6.00 -0.90
C ILE A 120 -0.40 5.82 -2.33
N ALA A 121 0.48 5.75 -3.33
CA ALA A 121 0.09 5.61 -4.73
C ALA A 121 -0.38 4.19 -5.10
N GLY A 122 -0.10 3.19 -4.27
CA GLY A 122 -0.41 1.78 -4.52
C GLY A 122 0.50 1.13 -5.55
N LEU A 123 1.78 1.47 -5.50
CA LEU A 123 2.83 0.98 -6.39
C LEU A 123 3.61 -0.18 -5.75
N ASN A 124 4.50 -0.79 -6.52
CA ASN A 124 5.37 -1.86 -6.08
C ASN A 124 6.81 -1.35 -5.90
N PRO A 125 7.30 -1.20 -4.66
CA PRO A 125 8.62 -0.63 -4.30
C PRO A 125 9.83 -1.51 -4.67
N ARG A 126 9.62 -2.49 -5.53
CA ARG A 126 10.66 -3.44 -5.97
C ARG A 126 10.68 -3.58 -7.48
N ASP A 127 9.94 -2.74 -8.17
CA ASP A 127 9.76 -2.75 -9.60
C ASP A 127 9.78 -1.31 -10.12
N ALA A 128 10.95 -0.86 -10.55
CA ALA A 128 11.16 0.50 -11.05
C ALA A 128 10.32 0.87 -12.29
N SER A 129 9.53 -0.07 -12.84
CA SER A 129 8.52 0.23 -13.86
C SER A 129 7.15 0.60 -13.29
N SER A 130 6.89 0.25 -12.03
CA SER A 130 5.69 0.55 -11.25
C SER A 130 5.72 1.97 -10.70
N VAL A 131 5.75 2.95 -11.59
CA VAL A 131 5.80 4.38 -11.24
C VAL A 131 4.48 5.09 -11.47
N PHE A 132 4.16 6.10 -10.64
CA PHE A 132 3.01 6.95 -10.92
C PHE A 132 3.30 7.89 -12.09
N LYS A 133 2.55 7.74 -13.18
CA LYS A 133 2.71 8.52 -14.41
C LYS A 133 1.40 9.17 -14.82
N ILE A 134 1.48 10.45 -15.16
CA ILE A 134 0.42 11.17 -15.86
C ILE A 134 0.83 11.33 -17.33
N GLU A 135 -0.10 11.04 -18.23
CA GLU A 135 0.08 11.30 -19.65
C GLU A 135 -0.83 12.45 -20.06
N THR A 136 -0.26 13.42 -20.77
CA THR A 136 -1.01 14.52 -21.38
C THR A 136 -0.99 14.40 -22.89
N LEU A 137 -2.15 14.52 -23.52
CA LEU A 137 -2.29 14.50 -24.98
C LEU A 137 -3.05 15.76 -25.39
N GLU A 138 -2.44 16.59 -26.23
CA GLU A 138 -3.14 17.71 -26.83
C GLU A 138 -3.92 17.25 -28.07
N SER A 139 -5.18 17.66 -28.17
CA SER A 139 -5.97 17.45 -29.39
C SER A 139 -6.14 18.79 -30.09
N GLU A 140 -5.42 18.97 -31.20
CA GLU A 140 -5.58 20.13 -32.09
C GLU A 140 -6.93 20.11 -32.82
N ASP A 141 -7.54 18.93 -32.98
CA ASP A 141 -8.80 18.71 -33.72
C ASP A 141 -10.07 18.89 -32.86
N ALA A 142 -9.94 19.09 -31.55
CA ALA A 142 -11.08 19.34 -30.67
C ALA A 142 -11.62 20.78 -30.86
N PRO A 143 -12.95 21.01 -30.91
CA PRO A 143 -13.50 22.36 -31.00
C PRO A 143 -13.03 23.17 -29.79
N GLN A 144 -12.25 24.24 -30.03
CA GLN A 144 -11.61 25.13 -29.04
C GLN A 144 -10.34 24.58 -28.34
N GLY A 145 -9.83 23.42 -28.77
CA GLY A 145 -8.66 22.77 -28.21
C GLY A 145 -8.93 22.16 -26.82
N SER A 146 -8.53 20.91 -26.63
CA SER A 146 -8.55 20.28 -25.30
C SER A 146 -7.23 19.56 -25.04
N MET A 147 -6.89 19.47 -23.76
CA MET A 147 -5.83 18.61 -23.28
C MET A 147 -6.46 17.42 -22.56
N THR A 148 -6.12 16.23 -23.00
CA THR A 148 -6.45 15.00 -22.27
C THR A 148 -5.41 14.80 -21.18
N VAL A 149 -5.84 14.58 -19.95
CA VAL A 149 -5.00 14.13 -18.84
C VAL A 149 -5.45 12.72 -18.47
N ARG A 150 -4.53 11.76 -18.46
CA ARG A 150 -4.85 10.37 -18.10
C ARG A 150 -3.78 9.72 -17.23
N TRP A 151 -4.22 8.81 -16.37
CA TRP A 151 -3.34 8.05 -15.47
C TRP A 151 -3.99 6.70 -15.13
N GLN A 152 -3.15 5.70 -14.83
CA GLN A 152 -3.63 4.42 -14.33
C GLN A 152 -4.02 4.59 -12.86
N SER A 153 -5.28 4.30 -12.51
CA SER A 153 -5.73 4.40 -11.11
C SER A 153 -5.56 3.09 -10.36
N GLN A 154 -5.45 3.18 -9.03
CA GLN A 154 -5.41 2.05 -8.11
C GLN A 154 -6.67 2.02 -7.24
N PRO A 155 -7.29 0.85 -6.97
CA PRO A 155 -8.42 0.73 -6.05
C PRO A 155 -8.09 1.27 -4.66
N GLY A 156 -9.08 1.89 -4.00
CA GLY A 156 -8.94 2.41 -2.63
C GLY A 156 -8.10 3.68 -2.53
N ARG A 157 -7.89 4.39 -3.66
CA ARG A 157 -7.20 5.69 -3.70
C ARG A 157 -8.13 6.76 -4.24
N ILE A 158 -7.94 7.99 -3.80
CA ILE A 158 -8.61 9.17 -4.33
C ILE A 158 -7.56 10.05 -5.01
N TYR A 159 -7.86 10.45 -6.24
CA TYR A 159 -7.01 11.32 -7.05
C TYR A 159 -7.63 12.71 -7.14
N TYR A 160 -6.80 13.72 -6.94
CA TYR A 160 -7.18 15.13 -7.03
C TYR A 160 -6.42 15.76 -8.20
N LEU A 161 -7.15 16.19 -9.23
CA LEU A 161 -6.59 16.90 -10.36
C LEU A 161 -6.77 18.40 -10.16
N HIS A 162 -5.64 19.10 -10.08
CA HIS A 162 -5.57 20.55 -10.03
C HIS A 162 -5.11 21.09 -11.38
N ILE A 163 -5.75 22.14 -11.85
CA ILE A 163 -5.51 22.78 -13.14
C ILE A 163 -5.34 24.27 -12.91
N THR A 164 -4.25 24.84 -13.42
CA THR A 164 -3.96 26.26 -13.32
C THR A 164 -3.38 26.79 -14.62
N GLU A 165 -3.44 28.11 -14.80
CA GLU A 165 -2.77 28.82 -15.90
C GLU A 165 -1.38 29.33 -15.51
N THR A 166 -1.01 29.24 -14.23
CA THR A 166 0.29 29.66 -13.71
C THR A 166 0.88 28.62 -12.77
N LEU A 167 2.20 28.39 -12.84
CA LEU A 167 2.91 27.48 -11.93
C LEU A 167 2.91 27.90 -10.45
N THR A 168 2.33 29.04 -10.13
CA THR A 168 2.29 29.59 -8.78
C THR A 168 1.12 29.00 -8.01
N ASP A 169 1.45 28.22 -6.99
CA ASP A 169 0.56 27.67 -5.97
C ASP A 169 -0.58 26.75 -6.48
N MET A 170 -0.34 25.45 -6.40
CA MET A 170 -1.29 24.37 -6.72
C MET A 170 -1.98 23.83 -5.46
N SER A 171 -2.16 24.65 -4.42
CA SER A 171 -2.78 24.25 -3.15
C SER A 171 -4.27 24.58 -3.04
N GLY A 172 -4.86 25.23 -4.05
CA GLY A 172 -6.31 25.46 -4.13
C GLY A 172 -7.11 24.15 -4.21
N PRO A 173 -8.45 24.21 -4.12
CA PRO A 173 -9.29 23.02 -4.26
C PRO A 173 -9.05 22.33 -5.61
N ALA A 174 -9.23 21.01 -5.64
CA ALA A 174 -9.11 20.24 -6.87
C ALA A 174 -10.25 20.58 -7.84
N ASP A 175 -9.94 20.66 -9.14
CA ASP A 175 -10.93 20.80 -10.20
C ASP A 175 -11.71 19.49 -10.40
N TYR A 176 -11.05 18.35 -10.17
CA TYR A 176 -11.67 17.03 -10.21
C TYR A 176 -11.19 16.16 -9.06
N THR A 177 -12.13 15.42 -8.48
CA THR A 177 -11.85 14.33 -7.54
C THR A 177 -12.29 13.03 -8.19
N VAL A 178 -11.40 12.04 -8.23
CA VAL A 178 -11.61 10.77 -8.95
C VAL A 178 -11.26 9.61 -8.04
N GLU A 179 -12.22 8.72 -7.78
CA GLU A 179 -11.96 7.46 -7.10
C GLU A 179 -11.25 6.47 -8.05
N GLY A 180 -10.22 5.84 -7.51
CA GLY A 180 -9.48 4.80 -8.19
C GLY A 180 -10.21 3.46 -8.12
N ASP A 181 -10.29 2.79 -9.27
CA ASP A 181 -10.97 1.51 -9.44
C ASP A 181 -10.09 0.47 -10.17
N GLY A 182 -8.81 0.77 -10.38
CA GLY A 182 -7.89 -0.10 -11.11
C GLY A 182 -7.89 0.11 -12.62
N THR A 183 -8.65 1.08 -13.14
CA THR A 183 -8.72 1.37 -14.58
C THR A 183 -7.99 2.66 -14.96
N LEU A 184 -7.75 2.84 -16.27
CA LEU A 184 -7.20 4.07 -16.82
C LEU A 184 -8.23 5.20 -16.73
N LYS A 185 -7.92 6.25 -15.96
CA LYS A 185 -8.76 7.45 -15.85
C LYS A 185 -8.37 8.46 -16.92
N THR A 186 -9.37 9.07 -17.54
CA THR A 186 -9.17 10.05 -18.63
C THR A 186 -10.05 11.27 -18.39
N ILE A 187 -9.45 12.45 -18.28
CA ILE A 187 -10.14 13.73 -18.09
C ILE A 187 -9.82 14.64 -19.26
N GLN A 188 -10.85 15.20 -19.88
CA GLN A 188 -10.72 16.23 -20.92
C GLN A 188 -10.72 17.60 -20.26
N VAL A 189 -9.61 18.33 -20.39
CA VAL A 189 -9.45 19.69 -19.88
C VAL A 189 -9.59 20.68 -21.04
N PRO A 190 -10.61 21.56 -21.04
CA PRO A 190 -10.75 22.58 -22.06
C PRO A 190 -9.58 23.58 -22.03
N LYS A 191 -8.99 23.89 -23.18
CA LYS A 191 -7.99 24.97 -23.30
C LYS A 191 -8.64 26.35 -23.39
N SER A 192 -9.86 26.49 -23.92
CA SER A 192 -10.70 27.72 -23.91
C SER A 192 -9.95 29.07 -23.93
N GLY A 193 -9.05 29.27 -24.90
CA GLY A 193 -8.30 30.54 -25.06
C GLY A 193 -7.18 30.79 -24.05
N ARG A 194 -6.86 29.81 -23.20
CA ARG A 194 -5.76 29.84 -22.23
C ARG A 194 -4.42 29.71 -22.95
N LYS A 195 -3.43 30.50 -22.52
CA LYS A 195 -2.08 30.50 -23.11
C LYS A 195 -1.19 29.36 -22.58
N ALA A 196 -1.49 28.87 -21.39
CA ALA A 196 -0.79 27.75 -20.75
C ALA A 196 -1.75 27.01 -19.81
N LEU A 197 -1.51 25.72 -19.61
CA LEU A 197 -2.17 24.88 -18.61
C LEU A 197 -1.10 24.08 -17.88
N PHE A 198 -1.15 24.09 -16.56
CA PHE A 198 -0.37 23.22 -15.70
C PHE A 198 -1.32 22.31 -14.95
N CYS A 199 -0.99 21.03 -14.92
CA CYS A 199 -1.77 20.02 -14.23
C CYS A 199 -0.93 19.35 -13.16
N ARG A 200 -1.54 19.08 -12.01
CA ARG A 200 -0.99 18.23 -10.96
C ARG A 200 -2.05 17.22 -10.60
N VAL A 201 -1.65 15.96 -10.54
CA VAL A 201 -2.47 14.91 -9.92
C VAL A 201 -1.82 14.57 -8.58
N SER A 202 -2.56 14.74 -7.50
CA SER A 202 -2.21 14.23 -6.17
C SER A 202 -3.03 12.98 -5.89
N VAL A 203 -2.43 12.04 -5.16
CA VAL A 203 -3.06 10.80 -4.72
C VAL A 203 -3.10 10.74 -3.21
N GLN A 204 -4.20 10.24 -2.67
CA GLN A 204 -4.37 9.93 -1.25
C GLN A 204 -5.02 8.55 -1.12
N MET A 205 -4.80 7.90 0.01
CA MET A 205 -5.55 6.71 0.39
C MET A 205 -7.00 7.12 0.65
N ALA A 206 -7.97 6.33 0.16
CA ALA A 206 -9.36 6.53 0.51
C ALA A 206 -9.55 6.19 2.00
N GLU A 207 -10.19 7.07 2.76
CA GLU A 207 -10.66 6.72 4.10
C GLU A 207 -11.69 5.59 3.96
N ARG A 208 -11.50 4.49 4.70
CA ARG A 208 -12.53 3.45 4.80
C ARG A 208 -13.56 3.95 5.82
N GLU A 209 -14.80 4.14 5.38
CA GLU A 209 -15.96 4.37 6.26
C GLU A 209 -16.27 3.15 7.14
#